data_AF-A0AAU9VMS5-F1
#
_entry.id   AF-A0AAU9VMS5-F1
#
_cell.length_a   1.000
_cell.length_b   1.000
_cell.length_c   1.000
_cell.angle_alpha   90.00
_cell.angle_beta   90.00
_cell.angle_gamma   90.00
#
_symmetry.space_group_name_H-M   'P 1'
#
loop_
_entity.id
_entity.type
_entity.pdbx_description
1 polymer ?
#
loop_
_entity_poly.entity_id
_entity_poly.type
_entity_poly.pdbx_seq_one_letter_code
_entity_poly.pdbx_strand_id
1 'polypeptide(L)'
;SGLFEYDKQAQGWERVQELNEAKVLSVPKGHYVELNFTMRGKWPLLCLWDINLEIRDGSNQSANFLGEFCGDYGIGVVRSSGRYMWLKLMWKELYDFAAFYIDRSTDETGMERLESVPVFLDDTRRSEAVISTITSFFSLKSNIVDPTMDPAPNPQYVFLNRTSNLWCPVKGAPAPYIVWRKDGDSVQNSTSITFQHKITSKNNVNYSCEVRRDGEVLRRNISLIIEGE
;
A
#
# COMPACT_ATOMS: atom_id res chain seq x y z
N SER A 1 -23.63 14.74 -14.96
CA SER A 1 -23.82 13.28 -14.89
C SER A 1 -22.58 12.59 -14.31
N GLY A 2 -22.05 13.03 -13.16
CA GLY A 2 -20.81 12.49 -12.57
C GLY A 2 -20.85 12.26 -11.06
N LEU A 3 -22.02 12.42 -10.41
CA LEU A 3 -22.15 12.19 -8.96
C LEU A 3 -22.48 10.72 -8.62
N PHE A 4 -23.10 9.98 -9.54
CA PHE A 4 -23.63 8.63 -9.27
C PHE A 4 -22.64 7.47 -9.53
N GLU A 5 -21.45 7.77 -10.05
CA GLU A 5 -20.43 6.74 -10.31
C GLU A 5 -19.52 6.49 -9.09
N TYR A 6 -19.46 7.44 -8.15
CA TYR A 6 -18.73 7.31 -6.87
C TYR A 6 -19.48 6.42 -5.88
N ASP A 7 -20.82 6.46 -5.87
CA ASP A 7 -21.65 5.72 -4.90
C ASP A 7 -21.63 4.20 -5.07
N LYS A 8 -21.27 3.68 -6.25
CA LYS A 8 -21.16 2.23 -6.47
C LYS A 8 -19.84 1.62 -5.96
N GLN A 9 -18.84 2.45 -5.68
CA GLN A 9 -17.59 2.02 -5.02
C GLN A 9 -17.66 2.10 -3.49
N ALA A 10 -18.70 2.70 -2.91
CA ALA A 10 -18.81 3.01 -1.48
C ALA A 10 -19.47 1.93 -0.61
N GLN A 11 -19.90 0.79 -1.18
CA GLN A 11 -20.56 -0.26 -0.39
C GLN A 11 -19.53 -0.95 0.53
N GLY A 12 -19.57 -0.63 1.82
CA GLY A 12 -18.68 -1.19 2.86
C GLY A 12 -17.55 -0.27 3.34
N TRP A 13 -17.36 0.91 2.74
CA TRP A 13 -16.36 1.87 3.20
C TRP A 13 -16.88 2.71 4.37
N GLU A 14 -16.11 2.75 5.46
CA GLU A 14 -16.38 3.61 6.61
C GLU A 14 -15.59 4.92 6.48
N ARG A 15 -16.26 6.07 6.68
CA ARG A 15 -15.61 7.37 6.64
C ARG A 15 -14.78 7.60 7.90
N VAL A 16 -13.53 8.01 7.74
CA VAL A 16 -12.68 8.43 8.87
C VAL A 16 -13.19 9.76 9.42
N GLN A 17 -13.91 9.69 10.53
CA GLN A 17 -14.41 10.87 11.26
C GLN A 17 -13.29 11.47 12.11
N GLU A 18 -13.19 12.81 12.08
CA GLU A 18 -12.34 13.67 12.93
C GLU A 18 -10.86 13.27 13.02
N LEU A 19 -10.00 14.10 12.42
CA LEU A 19 -8.54 13.92 12.36
C LEU A 19 -7.86 15.16 12.96
N ASN A 20 -8.36 15.60 14.12
CA ASN A 20 -7.88 16.81 14.80
C ASN A 20 -6.56 16.54 15.54
N GLU A 21 -6.25 15.25 15.77
CA GLU A 21 -4.99 14.75 16.33
C GLU A 21 -4.63 13.42 15.64
N ALA A 22 -4.22 12.41 16.44
CA ALA A 22 -4.01 11.06 15.98
C ALA A 22 -5.29 10.22 16.05
N LYS A 23 -5.55 9.42 15.02
CA LYS A 23 -6.68 8.50 14.90
C LYS A 23 -6.16 7.08 14.72
N VAL A 24 -6.68 6.15 15.51
CA VAL A 24 -6.45 4.71 15.30
C VAL A 24 -7.66 4.13 14.58
N LEU A 25 -7.41 3.52 13.43
CA LEU A 25 -8.35 2.65 12.74
C LEU A 25 -8.14 1.22 13.23
N SER A 26 -9.24 0.53 13.53
CA SER A 26 -9.21 -0.83 14.06
C SER A 26 -10.26 -1.67 13.34
N VAL A 27 -9.84 -2.82 12.84
CA VAL A 27 -10.71 -3.83 12.23
C VAL A 27 -10.71 -5.12 13.06
N PRO A 28 -11.57 -6.11 12.77
CA PRO A 28 -11.56 -7.40 13.45
C PRO A 28 -10.22 -8.12 13.37
N LYS A 29 -10.03 -9.11 14.25
CA LYS A 29 -8.86 -9.99 14.17
C LYS A 29 -8.93 -10.81 12.87
N GLY A 30 -7.78 -11.09 12.25
CA GLY A 30 -7.72 -11.76 10.94
C GLY A 30 -8.14 -10.84 9.79
N HIS A 31 -8.10 -9.52 9.99
CA HIS A 31 -8.36 -8.52 8.96
C HIS A 31 -7.25 -7.47 8.98
N TYR A 32 -7.07 -6.78 7.85
CA TYR A 32 -6.23 -5.59 7.73
C TYR A 32 -7.04 -4.38 7.29
N VAL A 33 -6.50 -3.19 7.54
CA VAL A 33 -7.11 -1.92 7.17
C VAL A 33 -6.65 -1.57 5.76
N GLU A 34 -7.59 -1.39 4.84
CA GLU A 34 -7.35 -0.71 3.57
C GLU A 34 -7.90 0.71 3.67
N LEU A 35 -6.99 1.69 3.67
CA LEU A 35 -7.31 3.10 3.69
C LEU A 35 -7.27 3.65 2.27
N ASN A 36 -8.29 4.43 1.93
CA ASN A 36 -8.35 5.26 0.75
C ASN A 36 -8.55 6.72 1.18
N PHE A 37 -7.72 7.63 0.71
CA PHE A 37 -7.84 9.04 1.02
C PHE A 37 -7.59 9.93 -0.18
N THR A 38 -8.21 11.11 -0.17
CA THR A 38 -7.92 12.22 -1.06
C THR A 38 -7.49 13.40 -0.21
N MET A 39 -6.48 14.13 -0.67
CA MET A 39 -5.94 15.27 0.07
C MET A 39 -5.54 16.37 -0.89
N ARG A 40 -6.10 17.56 -0.70
CA ARG A 40 -5.73 18.72 -1.49
C ARG A 40 -5.37 19.89 -0.59
N GLY A 41 -4.20 20.47 -0.77
CA GLY A 41 -3.79 21.66 -0.06
C GLY A 41 -4.65 22.85 -0.47
N LYS A 42 -5.22 23.58 0.50
CA LYS A 42 -5.92 24.85 0.21
C LYS A 42 -4.96 26.00 -0.09
N TRP A 43 -3.70 25.84 0.30
CA TRP A 43 -2.65 26.83 0.15
C TRP A 43 -1.42 26.20 -0.52
N PRO A 44 -0.68 26.97 -1.34
CA PRO A 44 0.60 26.51 -1.86
C PRO A 44 1.59 26.32 -0.69
N LEU A 45 2.59 25.46 -0.89
CA LEU A 45 3.74 25.31 0.02
C LEU A 45 3.43 24.74 1.43
N LEU A 46 2.27 24.14 1.69
CA LEU A 46 1.95 23.55 3.02
C LEU A 46 3.00 22.54 3.51
N CYS A 47 3.62 21.80 2.57
CA CYS A 47 4.72 20.88 2.84
C CYS A 47 5.95 21.54 3.50
N LEU A 48 6.12 22.86 3.40
CA LEU A 48 7.24 23.59 4.01
C LEU A 48 7.09 23.81 5.52
N TRP A 49 5.91 23.58 6.07
CA TRP A 49 5.59 23.82 7.48
C TRP A 49 5.40 22.51 8.26
N ASP A 50 5.92 21.39 7.75
CA ASP A 50 5.76 20.06 8.35
C ASP A 50 4.29 19.69 8.61
N ILE A 51 3.39 20.24 7.78
CA ILE A 51 1.97 19.93 7.81
C ILE A 51 1.76 18.78 6.85
N ASN A 52 1.53 17.60 7.42
CA ASN A 52 1.42 16.37 6.66
C ASN A 52 0.47 15.38 7.32
N LEU A 53 0.02 14.41 6.51
CA LEU A 53 -0.63 13.20 6.94
C LEU A 53 0.42 12.12 7.15
N GLU A 54 0.55 11.66 8.39
CA GLU A 54 1.39 10.55 8.77
C GLU A 54 0.55 9.27 8.91
N ILE A 55 1.02 8.17 8.32
CA ILE A 55 0.35 6.87 8.34
C ILE A 55 1.32 5.80 8.85
N ARG A 56 0.88 5.02 9.82
CA ARG A 56 1.67 3.95 10.46
C ARG A 56 0.90 2.64 10.55
N ASP A 57 1.66 1.55 10.48
CA ASP A 57 1.20 0.17 10.52
C ASP A 57 1.13 -0.36 11.95
N GLY A 58 0.06 0.01 12.65
CA GLY A 58 -0.16 -0.37 14.03
C GLY A 58 -1.10 0.58 14.75
N SER A 59 -1.12 0.53 16.07
CA SER A 59 -2.08 1.26 16.91
C SER A 59 -1.51 2.51 17.58
N ASN A 60 -0.26 2.88 17.33
CA ASN A 60 0.40 4.00 18.01
C ASN A 60 1.51 4.64 17.16
N GLN A 61 2.08 5.74 17.66
CA GLN A 61 3.13 6.51 16.98
C GLN A 61 4.48 5.78 16.85
N SER A 62 4.74 4.75 17.66
CA SER A 62 5.97 3.93 17.57
C SER A 62 5.85 2.79 16.55
N ALA A 63 4.66 2.61 15.97
CA ALA A 63 4.41 1.60 14.94
C ALA A 63 5.20 1.89 13.66
N ASN A 64 5.35 0.85 12.83
CA ASN A 64 6.13 0.92 11.60
C ASN A 64 5.57 2.01 10.66
N PHE A 65 6.46 2.82 10.09
CA PHE A 65 6.07 3.97 9.29
C PHE A 65 5.69 3.54 7.86
N LEU A 66 4.45 3.82 7.44
CA LEU A 66 3.96 3.49 6.10
C LEU A 66 4.15 4.65 5.14
N GLY A 67 3.90 5.89 5.56
CA GLY A 67 4.16 7.05 4.70
C GLY A 67 3.76 8.37 5.32
N GLU A 68 4.29 9.44 4.72
CA GLU A 68 3.98 10.84 5.04
C GLU A 68 3.58 11.58 3.76
N PHE A 69 2.42 12.20 3.78
CA PHE A 69 1.81 12.84 2.60
C PHE A 69 1.59 14.31 2.88
N CYS A 70 1.89 15.17 1.90
CA CYS A 70 1.62 16.60 1.99
C CYS A 70 1.25 17.15 0.61
N GLY A 71 0.61 18.32 0.59
CA GLY A 71 0.24 19.02 -0.65
C GLY A 71 -0.96 18.41 -1.37
N ASP A 72 -0.91 18.43 -2.69
CA ASP A 72 -1.97 17.90 -3.56
C ASP A 72 -1.71 16.43 -3.89
N TYR A 73 -2.45 15.57 -3.20
CA TYR A 73 -2.44 14.13 -3.37
C TYR A 73 -3.82 13.65 -3.84
N GLY A 74 -3.91 13.23 -5.11
CA GLY A 74 -5.15 12.80 -5.74
C GLY A 74 -5.88 11.71 -4.97
N ILE A 75 -5.49 10.44 -5.19
CA ILE A 75 -6.07 9.28 -4.49
C ILE A 75 -4.93 8.44 -3.92
N GLY A 76 -4.88 8.29 -2.60
CA GLY A 76 -3.93 7.46 -1.88
C GLY A 76 -4.58 6.20 -1.35
N VAL A 77 -3.95 5.06 -1.60
CA VAL A 77 -4.38 3.79 -1.04
C VAL A 77 -3.23 3.21 -0.22
N VAL A 78 -3.49 2.96 1.05
CA VAL A 78 -2.50 2.42 1.99
C VAL A 78 -3.12 1.23 2.71
N ARG A 79 -2.33 0.16 2.87
CA ARG A 79 -2.77 -1.07 3.53
C ARG A 79 -1.87 -1.34 4.73
N SER A 80 -2.47 -1.67 5.87
CA SER A 80 -1.74 -2.15 7.04
C SER A 80 -1.38 -3.63 6.88
N SER A 81 -0.39 -4.12 7.64
CA SER A 81 -0.07 -5.55 7.73
C SER A 81 -1.01 -6.29 8.69
N GLY A 82 -1.72 -5.56 9.55
CA GLY A 82 -2.64 -6.14 10.51
C GLY A 82 -3.85 -5.26 10.79
N ARG A 83 -4.55 -5.57 11.88
CA ARG A 83 -5.86 -5.01 12.19
C ARG A 83 -5.87 -3.53 12.63
N TYR A 84 -4.71 -2.90 12.73
CA TYR A 84 -4.58 -1.53 13.22
C TYR A 84 -3.82 -0.67 12.21
N MET A 85 -4.32 0.55 12.02
CA MET A 85 -3.61 1.60 11.29
C MET A 85 -3.73 2.90 12.09
N TRP A 86 -2.61 3.59 12.24
CA TRP A 86 -2.55 4.86 12.98
C TRP A 86 -2.34 5.98 11.98
N LEU A 87 -3.16 7.03 12.10
CA LEU A 87 -3.17 8.19 11.25
C LEU A 87 -2.95 9.44 12.09
N LYS A 88 -2.22 10.42 11.60
CA LYS A 88 -2.15 11.75 12.21
C LYS A 88 -2.07 12.79 11.11
N LEU A 89 -3.03 13.71 11.11
CA LEU A 89 -3.03 14.85 10.19
C LEU A 89 -2.92 16.12 11.01
N MET A 90 -1.84 16.86 10.85
CA MET A 90 -1.70 18.16 11.46
C MET A 90 -2.53 19.18 10.68
N TRP A 91 -3.31 20.02 11.37
CA TRP A 91 -4.05 21.15 10.78
C TRP A 91 -4.97 20.75 9.60
N LYS A 92 -5.92 19.83 9.87
CA LYS A 92 -6.87 19.32 8.87
C LYS A 92 -7.60 20.41 8.08
N GLU A 93 -7.87 21.56 8.69
CA GLU A 93 -8.61 22.67 8.07
C GLU A 93 -7.88 23.26 6.85
N LEU A 94 -6.56 23.08 6.75
CA LEU A 94 -5.73 23.53 5.63
C LEU A 94 -5.82 22.60 4.42
N TYR A 95 -6.45 21.43 4.56
CA TYR A 95 -6.69 20.49 3.48
C TYR A 95 -8.17 20.34 3.17
N ASP A 96 -8.48 20.11 1.90
CA ASP A 96 -9.67 19.36 1.53
C ASP A 96 -9.33 17.87 1.64
N PHE A 97 -9.62 17.30 2.80
CA PHE A 97 -9.22 15.94 3.17
C PHE A 97 -10.43 15.05 3.36
N ALA A 98 -10.48 13.94 2.61
CA ALA A 98 -11.43 12.86 2.81
C ALA A 98 -10.69 11.54 2.92
N ALA A 99 -11.05 10.74 3.91
CA ALA A 99 -10.51 9.40 4.08
C ALA A 99 -11.62 8.42 4.42
N PHE A 100 -11.51 7.23 3.84
CA PHE A 100 -12.40 6.12 3.99
C PHE A 100 -11.55 4.87 4.22
N TYR A 101 -12.02 3.97 5.06
CA TYR A 101 -11.35 2.70 5.29
C TYR A 101 -12.33 1.54 5.20
N ILE A 102 -11.81 0.37 4.87
CA ILE A 102 -12.57 -0.88 4.83
C ILE A 102 -11.73 -1.98 5.48
N ASP A 103 -12.39 -2.89 6.19
CA ASP A 103 -11.74 -4.11 6.64
C ASP A 103 -11.61 -5.09 5.47
N ARG A 104 -10.43 -5.70 5.36
CA ARG A 104 -10.16 -6.74 4.38
C ARG A 104 -9.72 -7.98 5.13
N SER A 105 -10.38 -9.10 4.88
CA SER A 105 -10.01 -10.37 5.52
C SER A 105 -8.60 -10.78 5.10
N THR A 106 -7.73 -11.06 6.08
CA THR A 106 -6.47 -11.78 5.83
C THR A 106 -6.74 -13.25 5.49
N ASP A 107 -7.96 -13.71 5.78
CA ASP A 107 -8.40 -15.10 5.74
C ASP A 107 -9.64 -15.24 4.84
N GLU A 108 -9.45 -15.60 3.57
CA GLU A 108 -10.37 -16.54 2.95
C GLU A 108 -9.75 -17.91 3.16
N THR A 109 -10.15 -18.57 4.25
CA THR A 109 -10.01 -20.02 4.38
C THR A 109 -10.89 -20.70 3.32
N GLY A 110 -10.47 -20.61 2.07
CA GLY A 110 -10.82 -21.55 1.01
C GLY A 110 -9.85 -22.71 1.12
N MET A 111 -10.22 -23.73 1.89
CA MET A 111 -9.56 -25.01 1.88
C MET A 111 -9.81 -25.66 0.51
N GLU A 112 -8.99 -25.37 -0.51
CA GLU A 112 -9.07 -26.14 -1.76
C GLU A 112 -8.51 -27.53 -1.50
N ARG A 113 -9.42 -28.50 -1.50
CA ARG A 113 -9.07 -29.92 -1.49
C ARG A 113 -8.43 -30.23 -2.84
N LEU A 114 -7.13 -30.50 -2.87
CA LEU A 114 -6.53 -31.12 -4.04
C LEU A 114 -7.07 -32.55 -4.15
N GLU A 115 -7.96 -32.79 -5.11
CA GLU A 115 -8.32 -34.16 -5.48
C GLU A 115 -7.12 -34.77 -6.20
N SER A 116 -6.52 -35.80 -5.59
CA SER A 116 -5.48 -36.58 -6.25
C SER A 116 -6.09 -37.28 -7.46
N VAL A 117 -5.52 -37.07 -8.65
CA VAL A 117 -5.80 -37.93 -9.80
C VAL A 117 -5.30 -39.33 -9.44
N PRO A 118 -6.11 -40.40 -9.56
CA PRO A 118 -5.64 -41.75 -9.29
C PRO A 118 -4.48 -42.08 -10.24
N VAL A 119 -3.32 -42.38 -9.67
CA VAL A 119 -2.21 -42.98 -10.42
C VAL A 119 -2.56 -44.46 -10.60
N PHE A 120 -3.05 -44.83 -11.77
CA PHE A 120 -3.24 -46.23 -12.13
C PHE A 120 -1.86 -46.84 -12.41
N LEU A 121 -1.35 -47.66 -11.48
CA LEU A 121 -0.30 -48.60 -11.80
C LEU A 121 -0.96 -49.73 -12.60
N ASP A 122 -0.76 -49.71 -13.92
CA ASP A 122 -1.06 -50.85 -14.77
C ASP A 122 -0.04 -51.93 -14.46
N ASP A 123 -0.39 -52.88 -13.59
CA ASP A 123 0.28 -54.17 -13.62
C ASP A 123 -0.70 -55.30 -13.30
N THR A 124 -0.83 -56.18 -14.27
CA THR A 124 -1.65 -57.37 -14.28
C THR A 124 -1.33 -58.31 -13.10
N ARG A 125 -2.41 -58.78 -12.42
CA ARG A 125 -2.49 -60.02 -11.63
C ARG A 125 -1.96 -59.97 -10.17
N ARG A 126 -2.74 -59.39 -9.24
CA ARG A 126 -3.13 -60.05 -7.95
C ARG A 126 -4.12 -59.21 -7.16
N SER A 127 -5.12 -59.88 -6.61
CA SER A 127 -6.10 -59.35 -5.67
C SER A 127 -5.46 -59.06 -4.31
N GLU A 128 -5.02 -57.83 -4.08
CA GLU A 128 -4.91 -57.26 -2.73
C GLU A 128 -5.46 -55.84 -2.79
N ALA A 129 -6.50 -55.57 -2.00
CA ALA A 129 -7.02 -54.22 -1.84
C ALA A 129 -5.97 -53.40 -1.07
N VAL A 130 -5.13 -52.65 -1.78
CA VAL A 130 -4.30 -51.63 -1.14
C VAL A 130 -5.26 -50.56 -0.64
N ILE A 131 -5.43 -50.47 0.69
CA ILE A 131 -6.17 -49.39 1.32
C ILE A 131 -5.45 -48.10 0.95
N SER A 132 -5.99 -47.38 -0.03
CA SER A 132 -5.56 -46.03 -0.36
C SER A 132 -5.86 -45.15 0.84
N THR A 133 -4.86 -44.89 1.69
CA THR A 133 -4.94 -43.78 2.63
C THR A 133 -4.95 -42.51 1.82
N ILE A 134 -6.14 -41.95 1.60
CA ILE A 134 -6.31 -40.62 1.02
C ILE A 134 -5.75 -39.61 2.03
N THR A 135 -4.48 -39.25 1.90
CA THR A 135 -3.92 -38.08 2.57
C THR A 135 -4.44 -36.83 1.85
N SER A 136 -5.45 -36.19 2.44
CA SER A 136 -5.91 -34.88 2.00
C SER A 136 -4.79 -33.86 2.28
N PHE A 137 -4.28 -33.22 1.22
CA PHE A 137 -3.35 -32.09 1.36
C PHE A 137 -4.15 -30.79 1.32
N PHE A 138 -3.87 -29.89 2.26
CA PHE A 138 -4.44 -28.55 2.30
C PHE A 138 -3.34 -27.54 1.99
N SER A 139 -3.55 -26.70 0.98
CA SER A 139 -2.65 -25.58 0.71
C SER A 139 -3.13 -24.36 1.50
N LEU A 140 -2.26 -23.81 2.35
CA LEU A 140 -2.51 -22.53 3.01
C LEU A 140 -2.30 -21.42 1.97
N LYS A 141 -3.39 -20.85 1.44
CA LYS A 141 -3.32 -19.66 0.61
C LYS A 141 -3.57 -18.44 1.51
N SER A 142 -2.51 -17.71 1.84
CA SER A 142 -2.63 -16.40 2.48
C SER A 142 -3.21 -15.39 1.48
N ASN A 143 -4.11 -14.49 1.91
CA ASN A 143 -4.57 -13.35 1.11
C ASN A 143 -3.49 -12.27 0.98
N ILE A 144 -2.33 -12.65 0.47
CA ILE A 144 -1.31 -11.71 0.05
C ILE A 144 -1.82 -11.10 -1.26
N VAL A 145 -2.11 -9.80 -1.23
CA VAL A 145 -2.39 -9.04 -2.44
C VAL A 145 -1.06 -8.65 -3.04
N ASP A 146 -0.73 -9.24 -4.18
CA ASP A 146 0.52 -8.99 -4.88
C ASP A 146 0.77 -7.49 -5.09
N PRO A 147 2.03 -7.04 -4.96
CA PRO A 147 2.35 -5.65 -5.18
C PRO A 147 2.05 -5.28 -6.63
N THR A 148 1.27 -4.23 -6.83
CA THR A 148 0.87 -3.65 -8.12
C THR A 148 1.28 -2.19 -8.15
N MET A 149 1.70 -1.72 -9.34
CA MET A 149 1.98 -0.30 -9.56
C MET A 149 0.73 0.39 -10.10
N ASP A 150 0.43 1.61 -9.66
CA ASP A 150 -0.64 2.38 -10.27
C ASP A 150 -0.30 2.73 -11.72
N PRO A 151 -1.30 2.71 -12.63
CA PRO A 151 -1.07 2.79 -14.07
C PRO A 151 -0.56 4.17 -14.55
N ALA A 152 -0.86 5.26 -13.85
CA ALA A 152 -0.38 6.61 -14.18
C ALA A 152 0.45 7.22 -13.02
N PRO A 153 1.69 7.70 -13.26
CA PRO A 153 2.43 8.42 -12.25
C PRO A 153 1.89 9.85 -12.17
N ASN A 154 1.35 10.25 -11.02
CA ASN A 154 1.06 11.65 -10.76
C ASN A 154 2.39 12.36 -10.49
N PRO A 155 2.74 13.46 -11.18
CA PRO A 155 3.93 14.23 -10.85
C PRO A 155 3.95 14.61 -9.37
N GLN A 156 5.13 14.59 -8.77
CA GLN A 156 5.33 14.90 -7.37
C GLN A 156 6.00 16.25 -7.22
N TYR A 157 5.42 17.09 -6.37
CA TYR A 157 5.92 18.43 -6.15
C TYR A 157 6.98 18.42 -5.06
N VAL A 158 8.17 18.98 -5.36
CA VAL A 158 9.32 18.97 -4.45
C VAL A 158 10.00 20.34 -4.41
N PHE A 159 10.78 20.58 -3.36
CA PHE A 159 11.48 21.86 -3.14
C PHE A 159 12.99 21.74 -3.30
N LEU A 160 13.58 22.64 -4.09
CA LEU A 160 15.03 22.66 -4.26
C LEU A 160 15.75 23.04 -2.95
N ASN A 161 16.87 22.39 -2.71
CA ASN A 161 17.73 22.51 -1.52
C ASN A 161 17.03 22.21 -0.19
N ARG A 162 15.90 21.51 -0.22
CA ARG A 162 15.14 21.09 0.97
C ARG A 162 14.88 19.59 0.94
N THR A 163 14.61 19.04 2.11
CA THR A 163 14.13 17.66 2.25
C THR A 163 12.68 17.62 1.74
N SER A 164 12.38 16.67 0.87
CA SER A 164 11.04 16.45 0.33
C SER A 164 10.71 14.95 0.38
N ASN A 165 9.41 14.65 0.45
CA ASN A 165 8.89 13.28 0.46
C ASN A 165 8.58 12.83 -0.96
N LEU A 166 9.36 11.89 -1.47
CA LEU A 166 9.02 11.16 -2.69
C LEU A 166 8.08 10.01 -2.33
N TRP A 167 7.09 9.69 -3.16
CA TRP A 167 6.15 8.59 -2.93
C TRP A 167 6.17 7.55 -4.05
N CYS A 168 6.02 6.27 -3.71
CA CYS A 168 5.98 5.18 -4.67
C CYS A 168 4.52 4.79 -4.92
N PRO A 169 4.04 4.77 -6.19
CA PRO A 169 2.68 4.38 -6.54
C PRO A 169 2.49 2.85 -6.50
N VAL A 170 2.77 2.24 -5.35
CA VAL A 170 2.63 0.81 -5.16
C VAL A 170 1.50 0.49 -4.20
N LYS A 171 0.74 -0.53 -4.55
CA LYS A 171 -0.36 -1.09 -3.76
C LYS A 171 -0.06 -2.57 -3.51
N GLY A 172 -0.20 -3.06 -2.29
CA GLY A 172 0.00 -4.47 -1.95
C GLY A 172 -0.40 -4.74 -0.50
N ALA A 173 -0.72 -5.99 -0.19
CA ALA A 173 -1.05 -6.43 1.17
C ALA A 173 -0.28 -7.72 1.48
N PRO A 174 0.55 -7.78 2.53
CA PRO A 174 0.99 -6.68 3.39
C PRO A 174 1.76 -5.60 2.60
N ALA A 175 2.06 -4.47 3.25
CA ALA A 175 2.85 -3.40 2.63
C ALA A 175 4.14 -3.97 2.01
N PRO A 176 4.37 -3.77 0.69
CA PRO A 176 5.48 -4.43 0.00
C PRO A 176 6.82 -3.83 0.39
N TYR A 177 7.87 -4.61 0.24
CA TYR A 177 9.24 -4.12 0.41
C TYR A 177 9.67 -3.33 -0.83
N ILE A 178 10.01 -2.06 -0.62
CA ILE A 178 10.30 -1.08 -1.66
C ILE A 178 11.79 -0.75 -1.62
N VAL A 179 12.41 -0.85 -2.78
CA VAL A 179 13.79 -0.44 -3.03
C VAL A 179 13.76 0.87 -3.79
N TRP A 180 14.22 1.94 -3.14
CA TRP A 180 14.38 3.26 -3.73
C TRP A 180 15.73 3.36 -4.42
N ARG A 181 15.72 3.89 -5.65
CA ARG A 181 16.91 4.14 -6.45
C ARG A 181 17.05 5.60 -6.83
N LYS A 182 18.30 6.06 -6.84
CA LYS A 182 18.72 7.35 -7.38
C LYS A 182 19.82 7.10 -8.40
N ASP A 183 19.58 7.50 -9.65
CA ASP A 183 20.52 7.30 -10.76
C ASP A 183 20.96 5.83 -10.94
N GLY A 184 20.10 4.89 -10.52
CA GLY A 184 20.33 3.44 -10.56
C GLY A 184 20.82 2.83 -9.25
N ASP A 185 21.40 3.61 -8.35
CA ASP A 185 21.93 3.14 -7.07
C ASP A 185 20.83 3.00 -6.02
N SER A 186 20.87 1.92 -5.23
CA SER A 186 19.94 1.71 -4.12
C SER A 186 20.27 2.66 -2.97
N VAL A 187 19.32 3.54 -2.63
CA VAL A 187 19.50 4.58 -1.61
C VAL A 187 18.73 4.31 -0.33
N GLN A 188 17.63 3.56 -0.41
CA GLN A 188 16.85 3.15 0.75
C GLN A 188 16.07 1.88 0.43
N ASN A 189 15.94 0.99 1.42
CA ASN A 189 15.03 -0.15 1.35
C ASN A 189 14.10 -0.13 2.56
N SER A 190 12.78 -0.14 2.34
CA SER A 190 11.78 0.03 3.40
C SER A 190 10.42 -0.54 2.99
N THR A 191 9.52 -0.77 3.94
CA THR A 191 8.08 -0.98 3.64
C THR A 191 7.31 0.33 3.48
N SER A 192 7.98 1.46 3.71
CA SER A 192 7.38 2.77 3.54
C SER A 192 7.25 3.11 2.07
N ILE A 193 6.06 3.55 1.70
CA ILE A 193 5.77 4.04 0.35
C ILE A 193 6.34 5.44 0.13
N THR A 194 7.01 6.06 1.12
CA THR A 194 7.67 7.35 0.98
C THR A 194 9.17 7.28 1.24
N PHE A 195 9.92 8.17 0.58
CA PHE A 195 11.36 8.36 0.70
C PHE A 195 11.66 9.83 0.94
N GLN A 196 12.17 10.14 2.13
CA GLN A 196 12.64 11.46 2.51
C GLN A 196 14.03 11.71 1.94
N HIS A 197 14.15 12.69 1.04
CA HIS A 197 15.43 13.03 0.44
C HIS A 197 15.60 14.53 0.20
N LYS A 198 16.83 15.04 0.37
CA LYS A 198 17.15 16.44 0.05
C LYS A 198 17.36 16.61 -1.45
N ILE A 199 16.50 17.38 -2.09
CA ILE A 199 16.60 17.64 -3.53
C ILE A 199 17.65 18.72 -3.76
N THR A 200 18.85 18.35 -4.23
CA THR A 200 19.99 19.28 -4.34
C THR A 200 20.24 19.80 -5.76
N SER A 201 19.50 19.35 -6.76
CA SER A 201 19.76 19.71 -8.16
C SER A 201 18.48 19.79 -8.97
N LYS A 202 18.43 20.76 -9.91
CA LYS A 202 17.45 20.82 -11.00
C LYS A 202 17.76 19.81 -12.12
N ASN A 203 18.91 19.13 -12.07
CA ASN A 203 19.27 18.12 -13.07
C ASN A 203 18.22 17.00 -13.11
N ASN A 204 18.13 16.35 -14.27
CA ASN A 204 17.29 15.18 -14.53
C ASN A 204 17.79 13.92 -13.77
N VAL A 205 17.84 14.00 -12.44
CA VAL A 205 18.17 12.89 -11.55
C VAL A 205 17.04 11.88 -11.67
N ASN A 206 17.40 10.63 -11.98
CA ASN A 206 16.40 9.60 -12.23
C ASN A 206 16.08 8.87 -10.92
N TYR A 207 14.98 9.27 -10.27
CA TYR A 207 14.45 8.57 -9.12
C TYR A 207 13.52 7.44 -9.58
N SER A 208 13.68 6.26 -8.98
CA SER A 208 12.75 5.15 -9.22
C SER A 208 12.51 4.35 -7.95
N CYS A 209 11.35 3.71 -7.87
CA CYS A 209 11.04 2.73 -6.83
C CYS A 209 10.79 1.36 -7.45
N GLU A 210 11.21 0.31 -6.76
CA GLU A 210 11.10 -1.07 -7.19
C GLU A 210 10.45 -1.95 -6.13
N VAL A 211 9.58 -2.86 -6.56
CA VAL A 211 9.02 -3.92 -5.74
C VAL A 211 9.13 -5.25 -6.47
N ARG A 212 9.23 -6.35 -5.72
CA ARG A 212 9.31 -7.70 -6.26
C ARG A 212 7.93 -8.36 -6.23
N ARG A 213 7.54 -8.99 -7.34
CA ARG A 213 6.35 -9.83 -7.50
C ARG A 213 6.75 -11.13 -8.16
N ASP A 214 6.60 -12.28 -7.50
CA ASP A 214 6.86 -13.62 -8.08
C ASP A 214 8.21 -13.78 -8.82
N GLY A 215 9.24 -13.09 -8.34
CA GLY A 215 10.57 -13.06 -8.98
C GLY A 215 10.74 -11.99 -10.07
N GLU A 216 9.66 -11.37 -10.53
CA GLU A 216 9.68 -10.19 -11.39
C GLU A 216 9.90 -8.91 -10.58
N VAL A 217 10.60 -7.93 -11.17
CA VAL A 217 10.82 -6.62 -10.57
C VAL A 217 9.94 -5.59 -11.27
N LEU A 218 8.96 -5.05 -10.54
CA LEU A 218 8.15 -3.93 -10.99
C LEU A 218 8.87 -2.64 -10.63
N ARG A 219 9.22 -1.84 -11.64
CA ARG A 219 9.89 -0.54 -11.47
C ARG A 219 8.97 0.60 -11.89
N ARG A 220 8.99 1.68 -11.12
CA ARG A 220 8.36 2.95 -11.48
C ARG A 220 9.36 4.10 -11.43
N ASN A 221 9.46 4.85 -12.51
CA ASN A 221 10.21 6.11 -12.53
C ASN A 221 9.33 7.21 -11.94
N ILE A 222 9.94 8.06 -11.12
CA ILE A 222 9.26 9.13 -10.40
C ILE A 222 9.44 10.44 -11.16
N SER A 223 8.33 11.03 -11.57
CA SER A 223 8.30 12.35 -12.22
C SER A 223 8.22 13.43 -11.15
N LEU A 224 9.22 14.33 -11.11
CA LEU A 224 9.27 15.44 -10.16
C LEU A 224 8.95 16.77 -10.86
N ILE A 225 8.18 17.61 -10.19
CA ILE A 225 7.99 19.02 -10.50
C ILE A 225 8.62 19.81 -9.35
N ILE A 226 9.61 20.65 -9.65
CA ILE A 226 10.24 21.48 -8.62
C ILE A 226 9.39 22.74 -8.47
N GLU A 227 8.79 22.95 -7.29
CA GLU A 227 8.13 24.20 -6.94
C GLU A 227 9.12 25.15 -6.27
N GLY A 228 9.09 26.42 -6.68
CA GLY A 228 9.92 27.48 -6.12
C GLY A 228 10.80 28.18 -7.16
N GLU A 229 10.24 29.22 -7.77
CA GLU A 229 10.88 30.54 -7.82
C GLU A 229 9.98 31.53 -7.07
#